data_AF-A0A4D6H7E4-F1
#
_entry.id   AF-A0A4D6H7E4-F1
#
_cell.length_a   1.000
_cell.length_b   1.000
_cell.length_c   1.000
_cell.angle_alpha   90.00
_cell.angle_beta   90.00
_cell.angle_gamma   90.00
#
_symmetry.space_group_name_H-M   'P 1'
#
loop_
_entity.id
_entity.type
_entity.pdbx_description
1 polymer ?
#
loop_
_entity_poly.entity_id
_entity_poly.type
_entity_poly.pdbx_seq_one_letter_code
_entity_poly.pdbx_strand_id
1 'polypeptide(L)'
;MLLALLFVPWSVQVFSGRDATFLFAWGLLNTDPPSVTTLYEFLFVYTRGLPGYILAWPLSTVLYALALASAVSGWLVGREDPRVTGGLLAVAAVAQLQLAWGFAVQPTRTAWPVGSVALVAVAWWCYWPAVRASVAPEA
;
A
#
# COMPACT_ATOMS: atom_id res chain seq x y z
N MET A 1 -10.56 3.72 -9.15
CA MET A 1 -10.35 3.16 -7.79
C MET A 1 -8.89 3.20 -7.36
N LEU A 2 -7.93 2.85 -8.25
CA LEU A 2 -6.50 2.92 -7.92
C LEU A 2 -6.08 4.27 -7.34
N LEU A 3 -6.33 5.38 -8.03
CA LEU A 3 -5.95 6.72 -7.55
C LEU A 3 -6.51 7.07 -6.16
N ALA A 4 -7.68 6.54 -5.79
CA ALA A 4 -8.27 6.79 -4.47
C ALA A 4 -7.40 6.21 -3.34
N LEU A 5 -6.61 5.16 -3.62
CA LEU A 5 -5.68 4.57 -2.66
C LEU A 5 -4.57 5.54 -2.23
N LEU A 6 -4.31 6.63 -2.96
CA LEU A 6 -3.38 7.68 -2.52
C LEU A 6 -3.89 8.49 -1.33
N PHE A 7 -5.22 8.54 -1.15
CA PHE A 7 -5.90 9.32 -0.11
C PHE A 7 -6.36 8.48 1.07
N VAL A 8 -6.26 7.15 0.97
CA VAL A 8 -6.55 6.24 2.07
C VAL A 8 -5.28 6.06 2.89
N PRO A 9 -5.31 6.13 4.24
CA PRO A 9 -4.18 5.74 5.05
C PRO A 9 -3.96 4.24 4.91
N TRP A 10 -2.80 3.83 4.40
CA TRP A 10 -2.43 2.43 4.24
C TRP A 10 -2.10 1.76 5.58
N SER A 11 -1.63 2.52 6.55
CA SER A 11 -1.56 2.07 7.94
C SER A 11 -1.97 3.19 8.88
N VAL A 12 -2.82 2.87 9.86
CA VAL A 12 -3.15 3.79 10.95
C VAL A 12 -2.49 3.28 12.21
N GLN A 13 -1.63 4.09 12.80
CA GLN A 13 -0.86 3.71 13.98
C GLN A 13 -1.38 4.52 15.14
N VAL A 14 -1.91 3.85 16.16
CA VAL A 14 -2.48 4.48 17.35
C VAL A 14 -1.57 4.18 18.53
N PHE A 15 -1.21 5.22 19.29
CA PHE A 15 -0.36 5.13 20.47
C PHE A 15 -1.21 5.26 21.74
N SER A 16 -0.79 4.62 22.84
CA SER A 16 -1.52 4.65 24.11
C SER A 16 -1.74 6.07 24.68
N GLY A 17 -0.99 7.07 24.22
CA GLY A 17 -1.13 8.50 24.56
C GLY A 17 -2.27 9.24 23.85
N ARG A 18 -3.06 8.57 22.99
CA ARG A 18 -4.13 9.12 22.12
C ARG A 18 -3.67 9.83 20.85
N ASP A 19 -2.39 9.69 20.49
CA ASP A 19 -1.87 10.20 19.22
C ASP A 19 -1.96 9.14 18.12
N ALA A 20 -1.95 9.60 16.87
CA ALA A 20 -1.98 8.75 15.70
C ALA A 20 -0.97 9.18 14.63
N THR A 21 -0.45 8.19 13.91
CA THR A 21 0.29 8.40 12.66
C THR A 21 -0.44 7.69 11.53
N PHE A 22 -0.88 8.48 10.55
CA PHE A 22 -1.49 7.99 9.31
C PHE A 22 -0.41 7.84 8.25
N LEU A 23 -0.22 6.63 7.76
CA LEU A 23 0.80 6.32 6.77
C LEU A 23 0.13 6.09 5.42
N PHE A 24 0.43 6.93 4.43
CA PHE A 24 -0.09 6.89 3.07
C PHE A 24 0.95 6.33 2.09
N ALA A 25 0.57 6.14 0.83
CA ALA A 25 1.51 5.75 -0.23
C ALA A 25 2.68 6.74 -0.39
N TRP A 26 2.43 8.04 -0.15
CA TRP A 26 3.34 9.15 -0.46
C TRP A 26 4.03 9.77 0.76
N GLY A 27 3.57 9.48 1.98
CA GLY A 27 4.08 10.11 3.20
C GLY A 27 3.32 9.70 4.45
N LEU A 28 3.71 10.22 5.59
CA LEU A 28 3.06 10.03 6.87
C LEU A 28 2.60 11.37 7.44
N LEU A 29 1.50 11.32 8.18
CA LEU A 29 0.90 12.44 8.90
C LEU A 29 0.84 12.06 10.39
N ASN A 30 1.58 12.77 11.23
CA ASN A 30 1.48 12.66 12.68
C ASN A 30 0.45 13.65 13.20
N THR A 31 -0.24 13.28 14.29
CA THR A 31 -1.21 14.17 14.94
C THR A 31 -0.62 14.96 16.11
N ASP A 32 0.47 14.48 16.73
CA ASP A 32 1.11 15.18 17.86
C ASP A 32 2.65 15.00 17.87
N PRO A 33 3.44 16.06 17.63
CA PRO A 33 3.00 17.33 17.04
C PRO A 33 2.52 17.12 15.59
N PRO A 34 1.53 17.91 15.12
CA PRO A 34 1.06 17.86 13.74
C PRO A 34 2.20 18.07 12.74
N SER A 35 2.51 17.05 11.96
CA SER A 35 3.62 17.10 10.99
C SER A 35 3.39 16.14 9.84
N VAL A 36 3.88 16.52 8.66
CA VAL A 36 3.90 15.66 7.48
C VAL A 36 5.34 15.33 7.16
N THR A 37 5.63 14.05 6.93
CA THR A 37 6.91 13.59 6.41
C THR A 37 6.66 12.81 5.14
N THR A 38 7.19 13.30 4.03
CA THR A 38 7.06 12.62 2.74
C THR A 38 7.88 11.33 2.72
N LEU A 39 7.52 10.39 1.85
CA LEU A 39 8.30 9.18 1.63
C LEU A 39 9.72 9.50 1.17
N TYR A 40 9.90 10.60 0.41
CA TYR A 40 11.22 11.08 0.01
C TYR A 40 12.04 11.51 1.23
N GLU A 41 11.50 12.39 2.08
CA GLU A 41 12.19 12.82 3.31
C GLU A 41 12.51 11.63 4.21
N PHE A 42 11.55 10.70 4.35
CA PHE A 42 11.76 9.48 5.11
C PHE A 42 12.97 8.69 4.61
N LEU A 43 13.04 8.42 3.29
CA LEU A 43 14.07 7.58 2.67
C LEU A 43 15.45 8.26 2.53
N PHE A 44 15.48 9.56 2.28
CA PHE A 44 16.71 10.24 1.86
C PHE A 44 17.23 11.28 2.87
N VAL A 45 16.38 11.76 3.78
CA VAL A 45 16.76 12.74 4.80
C VAL A 45 16.89 12.09 6.17
N TYR A 46 15.92 11.28 6.56
CA TYR A 46 15.84 10.70 7.91
C TYR A 46 16.40 9.28 8.04
N THR A 47 16.82 8.65 6.93
CA THR A 47 17.24 7.25 6.96
C THR A 47 18.67 7.07 7.50
N ARG A 48 18.79 6.68 8.78
CA ARG A 48 19.92 5.93 9.35
C ARG A 48 19.44 4.93 10.40
N GLY A 49 19.79 3.64 10.26
CA GLY A 49 19.54 2.61 11.29
C GLY A 49 18.09 2.14 11.45
N LEU A 50 17.28 2.23 10.40
CA LEU A 50 15.85 1.88 10.44
C LEU A 50 15.60 0.35 10.52
N PRO A 51 14.59 -0.12 11.29
CA PRO A 51 14.23 -1.54 11.35
C PRO A 51 13.77 -2.10 10.00
N GLY A 52 14.16 -3.33 9.65
CA GLY A 52 13.90 -3.90 8.32
C GLY A 52 12.44 -3.93 7.87
N TYR A 53 11.47 -4.11 8.79
CA TYR A 53 10.04 -4.15 8.45
C TYR A 53 9.54 -2.85 7.81
N ILE A 54 10.19 -1.71 8.07
CA ILE A 54 9.77 -0.40 7.55
C ILE A 54 10.03 -0.27 6.05
N LEU A 55 10.96 -1.07 5.50
CA LEU A 55 11.23 -1.14 4.07
C LEU A 55 10.08 -1.76 3.29
N ALA A 56 9.15 -2.46 3.96
CA ALA A 56 7.93 -2.94 3.33
C ALA A 56 7.05 -1.77 2.84
N TRP A 57 7.17 -0.58 3.44
CA TRP A 57 6.46 0.61 2.98
C TRP A 57 6.89 1.07 1.59
N PRO A 58 8.15 1.50 1.33
CA PRO A 58 8.57 1.91 0.00
C PRO A 58 8.43 0.79 -1.03
N LEU A 59 8.68 -0.47 -0.65
CA LEU A 59 8.47 -1.62 -1.53
C LEU A 59 7.02 -1.70 -2.01
N SER A 60 6.05 -1.65 -1.08
CA SER A 60 4.63 -1.68 -1.44
C SER A 60 4.20 -0.48 -2.28
N THR A 61 4.77 0.71 -2.04
CA THR A 61 4.51 1.91 -2.86
C THR A 61 5.02 1.72 -4.28
N VAL A 62 6.21 1.13 -4.47
CA VAL A 62 6.74 0.81 -5.81
C VAL A 62 5.85 -0.21 -6.51
N LEU A 63 5.44 -1.29 -5.82
CA LEU A 63 4.55 -2.29 -6.39
C LEU A 63 3.20 -1.69 -6.83
N TYR A 64 2.63 -0.82 -6.01
CA TYR A 64 1.42 -0.08 -6.36
C TYR A 64 1.63 0.90 -7.53
N ALA A 65 2.78 1.60 -7.59
CA ALA A 65 3.10 2.48 -8.70
C ALA A 65 3.23 1.71 -10.02
N LEU A 66 3.83 0.51 -9.98
CA LEU A 66 3.89 -0.40 -11.13
C LEU A 66 2.49 -0.88 -11.54
N ALA A 67 1.62 -1.21 -10.57
CA ALA A 67 0.23 -1.57 -10.86
C ALA A 67 -0.53 -0.40 -11.51
N LEU A 68 -0.33 0.81 -11.01
CA LEU A 68 -0.91 2.02 -11.60
C LEU A 68 -0.38 2.27 -13.01
N ALA A 69 0.93 2.09 -13.25
CA ALA A 69 1.52 2.23 -14.58
C ALA A 69 0.97 1.20 -15.57
N SER A 70 0.78 -0.06 -15.13
CA SER A 70 0.14 -1.13 -15.91
C SER A 70 -1.31 -0.78 -16.28
N ALA A 71 -2.09 -0.26 -15.34
CA ALA A 71 -3.46 0.19 -15.62
C ALA A 71 -3.49 1.39 -16.58
N VAL A 72 -2.56 2.34 -16.42
CA VAL A 72 -2.44 3.51 -17.30
C VAL A 72 -2.01 3.10 -18.72
N SER A 73 -1.15 2.09 -18.89
CA SER A 73 -0.81 1.57 -20.22
C SER A 73 -2.00 0.89 -20.91
N GLY A 74 -2.88 0.24 -20.14
CA GLY A 74 -4.19 -0.21 -20.61
C GLY A 74 -5.05 0.92 -21.14
N TRP A 75 -5.17 1.98 -20.35
CA TRP A 75 -5.98 3.14 -20.71
C TRP A 75 -5.44 3.90 -21.94
N LEU A 76 -4.12 4.09 -22.03
CA LEU A 76 -3.50 4.87 -23.11
C LEU A 76 -3.30 4.10 -24.41
N VAL A 77 -2.91 2.82 -24.32
CA VAL A 77 -2.43 2.04 -25.48
C VAL A 77 -3.24 0.74 -25.67
N GLY A 78 -4.24 0.47 -24.83
CA GLY A 78 -5.02 -0.78 -24.87
C GLY A 78 -4.23 -2.01 -24.44
N ARG A 79 -3.10 -1.83 -23.76
CA ARG A 79 -2.17 -2.91 -23.38
C ARG A 79 -2.05 -3.03 -21.86
N GLU A 80 -3.13 -3.42 -21.21
CA GLU A 80 -3.09 -3.84 -19.81
C GLU A 80 -3.19 -5.36 -19.74
N ASP A 81 -2.37 -5.95 -18.86
CA ASP A 81 -2.56 -7.32 -18.39
C ASP A 81 -3.16 -7.28 -16.96
N PRO A 82 -4.47 -7.60 -16.80
CA PRO A 82 -5.12 -7.60 -15.50
C PRO A 82 -4.46 -8.52 -14.47
N ARG A 83 -3.73 -9.56 -14.90
CA ARG A 83 -2.99 -10.47 -14.02
C ARG A 83 -1.81 -9.76 -13.38
N VAL A 84 -1.10 -8.94 -14.15
CA VAL A 84 0.02 -8.13 -13.66
C VAL A 84 -0.49 -7.07 -12.70
N THR A 85 -1.49 -6.29 -13.10
CA THR A 85 -2.04 -5.22 -12.25
C THR A 85 -2.60 -5.81 -10.94
N GLY A 86 -3.45 -6.84 -11.02
CA GLY A 86 -4.02 -7.49 -9.84
C GLY A 86 -2.98 -8.18 -8.96
N GLY A 87 -2.00 -8.86 -9.57
CA GLY A 87 -0.91 -9.53 -8.86
C GLY A 87 -0.01 -8.54 -8.09
N LEU A 88 0.35 -7.41 -8.70
CA LEU A 88 1.12 -6.36 -8.05
C LEU A 88 0.39 -5.78 -6.84
N LEU A 89 -0.93 -5.55 -6.94
CA LEU A 89 -1.75 -5.10 -5.81
C LEU A 89 -1.80 -6.14 -4.68
N ALA A 90 -1.91 -7.43 -5.01
CA ALA A 90 -1.93 -8.50 -4.02
C ALA A 90 -0.58 -8.59 -3.26
N VAL A 91 0.55 -8.53 -3.97
CA VAL A 91 1.88 -8.52 -3.34
C VAL A 91 2.09 -7.25 -2.51
N ALA A 92 1.65 -6.09 -3.01
CA ALA A 92 1.68 -4.84 -2.25
C ALA A 92 0.87 -4.93 -0.95
N ALA A 93 -0.29 -5.61 -0.98
CA ALA A 93 -1.12 -5.82 0.20
C ALA A 93 -0.42 -6.67 1.27
N VAL A 94 0.30 -7.72 0.86
CA VAL A 94 1.11 -8.56 1.76
C VAL A 94 2.26 -7.77 2.38
N ALA A 95 2.95 -6.94 1.58
CA ALA A 95 3.99 -6.05 2.10
C ALA A 95 3.42 -5.05 3.12
N GLN A 96 2.26 -4.46 2.85
CA GLN A 96 1.56 -3.59 3.81
C GLN A 96 1.12 -4.32 5.08
N LEU A 97 0.79 -5.62 4.99
CA LEU A 97 0.42 -6.40 6.15
C LEU A 97 1.64 -6.65 7.03
N GLN A 98 2.79 -6.97 6.42
CA GLN A 98 4.06 -7.07 7.14
C GLN A 98 4.46 -5.76 7.82
N LEU A 99 4.26 -4.63 7.13
CA LEU A 99 4.53 -3.31 7.70
C LEU A 99 3.69 -3.07 8.95
N ALA A 100 2.36 -3.24 8.84
CA ALA A 100 1.44 -3.06 9.95
C ALA A 100 1.77 -4.02 11.11
N TRP A 101 2.07 -5.29 10.80
CA TRP A 101 2.49 -6.26 11.81
C TRP A 101 3.77 -5.83 12.53
N GLY A 102 4.80 -5.37 11.81
CA GLY A 102 6.06 -4.89 12.39
C GLY A 102 5.87 -3.72 13.36
N PHE A 103 4.87 -2.88 13.12
CA PHE A 103 4.46 -1.85 14.06
C PHE A 103 3.64 -2.40 15.23
N ALA A 104 2.72 -3.33 15.00
CA ALA A 104 1.85 -3.89 16.04
C ALA A 104 2.59 -4.71 17.11
N VAL A 105 3.78 -5.26 16.79
CA VAL A 105 4.62 -5.98 17.75
C VAL A 105 5.31 -5.04 18.75
N GLN A 106 5.33 -3.73 18.48
CA GLN A 106 5.94 -2.77 19.39
C GLN A 106 5.03 -2.50 20.59
N PRO A 107 5.59 -2.39 21.81
CA PRO A 107 4.83 -2.00 22.98
C PRO A 107 4.08 -0.69 22.73
N THR A 108 2.90 -0.55 23.34
CA THR A 108 2.08 0.67 23.33
C THR A 108 1.63 1.19 21.96
N ARG A 109 1.74 0.36 20.90
CA ARG A 109 1.37 0.70 19.52
C ARG A 109 0.39 -0.31 18.95
N THR A 110 -0.71 0.18 18.37
CA THR A 110 -1.61 -0.62 17.55
C THR A 110 -1.51 -0.15 16.11
N ALA A 111 -1.33 -1.07 15.17
CA ALA A 111 -1.23 -0.74 13.75
C ALA A 111 -2.33 -1.43 12.95
N TRP A 112 -3.20 -0.62 12.35
CA TRP A 112 -4.33 -1.07 11.55
C TRP A 112 -3.90 -1.24 10.09
N PRO A 113 -4.07 -2.43 9.48
CA PRO A 113 -3.62 -2.74 8.12
C PRO A 113 -4.63 -2.29 7.05
N VAL A 114 -5.05 -1.02 7.09
CA VAL A 114 -6.11 -0.47 6.23
C VAL A 114 -5.75 -0.60 4.74
N GLY A 115 -4.50 -0.36 4.39
CA GLY A 115 -3.96 -0.45 3.03
C GLY A 115 -3.99 -1.87 2.50
N SER A 116 -3.65 -2.88 3.31
CA SER A 116 -3.76 -4.28 2.91
C SER A 116 -5.19 -4.64 2.54
N VAL A 117 -6.16 -4.24 3.37
CA VAL A 117 -7.59 -4.48 3.10
C VAL A 117 -8.03 -3.75 1.83
N ALA A 118 -7.65 -2.47 1.67
CA ALA A 118 -8.02 -1.67 0.51
C ALA A 118 -7.38 -2.19 -0.80
N LEU A 119 -6.13 -2.63 -0.77
CA LEU A 119 -5.43 -3.18 -1.93
C LEU A 119 -6.02 -4.52 -2.36
N VAL A 120 -6.31 -5.43 -1.41
CA VAL A 120 -6.99 -6.70 -1.69
C VAL A 120 -8.39 -6.45 -2.23
N ALA A 121 -9.13 -5.52 -1.63
CA ALA A 121 -10.44 -5.09 -2.10
C ALA A 121 -10.40 -4.67 -3.58
N VAL A 122 -9.48 -3.79 -3.96
CA VAL A 122 -9.34 -3.35 -5.36
C VAL A 122 -8.94 -4.51 -6.27
N ALA A 123 -7.97 -5.34 -5.87
CA ALA A 123 -7.57 -6.52 -6.63
C ALA A 123 -8.75 -7.48 -6.86
N TRP A 124 -9.55 -7.73 -5.83
CA TRP A 124 -10.70 -8.62 -5.87
C TRP A 124 -11.86 -8.07 -6.70
N TRP A 125 -12.28 -6.83 -6.47
CA TRP A 125 -13.45 -6.27 -7.16
C TRP A 125 -13.18 -5.83 -8.59
N CYS A 126 -11.98 -5.30 -8.89
CA CYS A 126 -11.68 -4.77 -10.22
C CYS A 126 -10.95 -5.76 -11.13
N TYR A 127 -10.04 -6.57 -10.60
CA TYR A 127 -9.11 -7.34 -11.44
C TYR A 127 -9.42 -8.85 -11.47
N TRP A 128 -9.88 -9.42 -10.37
CA TRP A 128 -10.20 -10.85 -10.28
C TRP A 128 -11.19 -11.35 -11.34
N PRO A 129 -12.27 -10.63 -11.70
CA PRO A 129 -13.19 -11.09 -12.75
C PRO A 129 -12.49 -11.27 -14.11
N ALA A 130 -11.64 -10.31 -14.49
CA ALA A 130 -10.88 -10.37 -15.74
C ALA A 130 -9.82 -11.48 -15.72
N VAL A 131 -9.14 -11.66 -14.59
CA VAL A 131 -8.19 -12.77 -14.40
C VAL A 131 -8.91 -14.11 -14.53
N ARG A 132 -10.05 -14.30 -13.88
CA ARG A 132 -10.85 -15.53 -13.98
C ARG A 132 -11.29 -15.83 -15.41
N ALA A 133 -11.78 -14.83 -16.13
CA ALA A 133 -12.20 -14.99 -17.52
C ALA A 133 -11.04 -15.47 -18.41
N SER A 134 -9.82 -15.00 -18.15
CA SER A 134 -8.64 -15.39 -18.92
C SER A 134 -8.11 -16.82 -18.63
N VAL A 135 -8.62 -17.49 -17.60
CA VAL A 135 -8.19 -18.85 -17.19
C VAL A 135 -9.30 -19.89 -17.41
N ALA A 136 -10.54 -19.47 -17.64
CA ALA A 136 -11.63 -20.38 -17.93
C ALA A 136 -11.40 -21.11 -19.27
N PRO A 137 -11.59 -22.44 -19.34
CA PRO A 137 -11.58 -23.15 -20.61
C PRO A 137 -12.70 -22.60 -21.51
N GLU A 138 -12.46 -22.50 -22.82
CA GLU A 138 -13.55 -22.28 -23.79
C GLU A 138 -14.54 -23.45 -23.64
N ALA A 139 -15.80 -23.12 -23.32
CA ALA A 139 -16.89 -24.09 -23.18
C ALA A 139 -17.51 -24.42 -24.53
#